data_AF-A0A941KEK3-F1
#
_entry.id   AF-A0A941KEK3-F1
#
_cell.length_a   1.000
_cell.length_b   1.000
_cell.length_c   1.000
_cell.angle_alpha   90.00
_cell.angle_beta   90.00
_cell.angle_gamma   90.00
#
_symmetry.space_group_name_H-M   'P 1'
#
loop_
_entity.id
_entity.type
_entity.pdbx_description
1 polymer ?
#
loop_
_entity_poly.entity_id
_entity_poly.type
_entity_poly.pdbx_seq_one_letter_code
_entity_poly.pdbx_strand_id
1 'polypeptide(L)'
;MTGRLWFPQLDVYDAVRRLGGLLGLWQGKTLPSPERLFIMDFFLANAPLLHKTHMPQEVRKAFGKLGVPRPEKAFVSYPSAQILFQKMDEVQRQAFRTLSSKGLIELSQLESGNVAPSEEGRTLFQEEFLLIFSDSERQIGAFLVRRYAPETRSISEIRQSTGLRRLVR
;
A
#
# COMPACT_ATOMS: atom_id res chain seq x y z
N MET A 1 9.07 -31.86 -7.58
CA MET A 1 8.60 -31.02 -6.47
C MET A 1 8.22 -29.66 -7.02
N THR A 2 6.94 -29.42 -7.30
CA THR A 2 6.40 -28.10 -7.68
C THR A 2 6.17 -27.30 -6.41
N GLY A 3 7.25 -26.82 -5.79
CA GLY A 3 7.16 -25.83 -4.73
C GLY A 3 6.54 -24.56 -5.33
N ARG A 4 5.32 -24.20 -4.92
CA ARG A 4 4.76 -22.89 -5.24
C ARG A 4 5.62 -21.87 -4.49
N LEU A 5 6.39 -21.07 -5.21
CA LEU A 5 6.96 -19.84 -4.66
C LEU A 5 5.80 -19.02 -4.11
N TRP A 6 5.76 -18.86 -2.79
CA TRP A 6 4.80 -17.99 -2.14
C TRP A 6 5.20 -16.55 -2.46
N PHE A 7 4.33 -15.83 -3.17
CA PHE A 7 4.49 -14.40 -3.44
C PHE A 7 3.55 -13.66 -2.48
N PRO A 8 4.04 -13.08 -1.37
CA PRO A 8 3.19 -12.40 -0.39
C PRO A 8 2.34 -11.28 -1.00
N GLN A 9 2.84 -10.65 -2.08
CA GLN A 9 2.11 -9.62 -2.81
C GLN A 9 0.88 -10.14 -3.56
N LEU A 10 0.76 -11.45 -3.79
CA LEU A 10 -0.40 -12.10 -4.44
C LEU A 10 -1.31 -12.84 -3.44
N ASP A 11 -1.05 -12.73 -2.14
CA ASP A 11 -1.93 -13.26 -1.10
C ASP A 11 -2.98 -12.23 -0.69
N VAL A 12 -4.25 -12.65 -0.72
CA VAL A 12 -5.39 -11.83 -0.34
C VAL A 12 -5.40 -11.54 1.16
N TYR A 13 -5.03 -12.51 2.00
CA TYR A 13 -5.03 -12.29 3.46
C TYR A 13 -3.94 -11.30 3.86
N ASP A 14 -2.75 -11.44 3.28
CA ASP A 14 -1.69 -10.46 3.49
C ASP A 14 -2.07 -9.08 2.93
N ALA A 15 -2.75 -9.01 1.79
CA ALA A 15 -3.26 -7.74 1.26
C ALA A 15 -4.33 -7.09 2.15
N VAL A 16 -5.21 -7.87 2.78
CA VAL A 16 -6.16 -7.37 3.80
C VAL A 16 -5.40 -6.75 4.97
N ARG A 17 -4.40 -7.47 5.49
CA ARG A 17 -3.54 -7.00 6.59
C ARG A 17 -2.82 -5.71 6.24
N ARG A 18 -2.19 -5.65 5.07
CA ARG A 18 -1.43 -4.47 4.59
C ARG A 18 -2.34 -3.26 4.36
N LEU A 19 -3.49 -3.43 3.71
CA LEU A 19 -4.46 -2.34 3.51
C LEU A 19 -5.01 -1.82 4.84
N GLY A 20 -5.40 -2.70 5.75
CA GLY A 20 -5.86 -2.33 7.08
C GLY A 20 -4.77 -1.62 7.89
N GLY A 21 -3.53 -2.13 7.89
CA GLY A 21 -2.42 -1.48 8.57
C GLY A 21 -2.06 -0.10 7.98
N LEU A 22 -2.14 0.07 6.65
CA LEU A 22 -1.98 1.39 6.03
C LEU A 22 -3.07 2.38 6.45
N LEU A 23 -4.31 1.91 6.59
CA LEU A 23 -5.41 2.71 7.15
C LEU A 23 -5.19 3.00 8.64
N GLY A 24 -4.69 2.05 9.42
CA GLY A 24 -4.34 2.24 10.83
C GLY A 24 -3.20 3.26 11.04
N LEU A 25 -2.26 3.35 10.09
CA LEU A 25 -1.19 4.35 10.07
C LEU A 25 -1.64 5.72 9.54
N TRP A 26 -2.81 5.80 8.89
CA TRP A 26 -3.30 7.03 8.30
C TRP A 26 -3.66 8.05 9.37
N GLN A 27 -2.97 9.19 9.36
CA GLN A 27 -3.14 10.28 10.33
C GLN A 27 -3.49 11.61 9.65
N GLY A 28 -3.76 11.59 8.34
CA GLY A 28 -4.17 12.78 7.59
C GLY A 28 -5.55 13.28 8.01
N LYS A 29 -5.79 14.58 7.87
CA LYS A 29 -7.11 15.19 8.11
C LYS A 29 -8.14 14.77 7.06
N THR A 30 -7.68 14.54 5.83
CA THR A 30 -8.45 14.05 4.71
C THR A 30 -8.25 12.55 4.55
N LEU A 31 -9.28 11.87 4.04
CA LEU A 31 -9.28 10.42 3.85
C LEU A 31 -8.56 10.04 2.55
N PRO A 32 -7.87 8.90 2.50
CA PRO A 32 -7.26 8.42 1.26
C PRO A 32 -8.33 7.90 0.30
N SER A 33 -8.10 8.05 -0.99
CA SER A 33 -8.89 7.35 -2.01
C SER A 33 -8.47 5.87 -2.10
N PRO A 34 -9.34 4.98 -2.61
CA PRO A 34 -8.99 3.57 -2.81
C PRO A 34 -7.72 3.39 -3.64
N GLU A 35 -7.56 4.16 -4.71
CA GLU A 35 -6.39 4.08 -5.56
C GLU A 35 -5.10 4.46 -4.85
N ARG A 36 -5.14 5.49 -4.00
CA ARG A 36 -3.98 5.86 -3.18
C ARG A 36 -3.57 4.70 -2.28
N LEU A 37 -4.54 4.08 -1.60
CA LEU A 37 -4.29 2.90 -0.76
C LEU A 37 -3.68 1.77 -1.57
N PHE A 38 -4.17 1.50 -2.77
CA PHE A 38 -3.63 0.44 -3.62
C PHE A 38 -2.20 0.70 -4.07
N ILE A 39 -1.85 1.95 -4.39
CA ILE A 39 -0.47 2.33 -4.70
C ILE A 39 0.42 2.18 -3.47
N MET A 40 -0.05 2.57 -2.29
CA MET A 40 0.70 2.37 -1.05
C MET A 40 0.87 0.89 -0.72
N ASP A 41 -0.17 0.06 -0.83
CA ASP A 41 -0.08 -1.39 -0.63
C ASP A 41 0.92 -2.04 -1.59
N PHE A 42 0.92 -1.62 -2.86
CA PHE A 42 1.89 -2.09 -3.84
C PHE A 42 3.33 -1.85 -3.40
N PHE A 43 3.64 -0.64 -2.91
CA PHE A 43 4.99 -0.31 -2.45
C PHE A 43 5.31 -0.85 -1.06
N LEU A 44 4.31 -1.12 -0.22
CA LEU A 44 4.53 -1.83 1.04
C LEU A 44 4.97 -3.28 0.76
N ALA A 45 4.28 -3.95 -0.17
CA ALA A 45 4.63 -5.31 -0.58
C ALA A 45 5.91 -5.37 -1.43
N ASN A 46 6.25 -4.30 -2.16
CA ASN A 46 7.37 -4.27 -3.11
C ASN A 46 8.27 -3.04 -2.89
N ALA A 47 8.70 -2.81 -1.64
CA ALA A 47 9.47 -1.63 -1.25
C ALA A 47 10.71 -1.33 -2.11
N PRO A 48 11.48 -2.32 -2.62
CA PRO A 48 12.60 -2.04 -3.52
C PRO A 48 12.21 -1.24 -4.77
N LEU A 49 10.99 -1.41 -5.28
CA LEU A 49 10.52 -0.69 -6.47
C LEU A 49 10.35 0.82 -6.25
N LEU A 50 10.35 1.29 -5.00
CA LEU A 50 10.39 2.72 -4.69
C LEU A 50 11.69 3.39 -5.20
N HIS A 51 12.79 2.64 -5.36
CA HIS A 51 14.02 3.19 -5.98
C HIS A 51 13.80 3.62 -7.43
N LYS A 52 12.79 3.08 -8.11
CA LYS A 52 12.48 3.34 -9.52
C LYS A 52 11.46 4.47 -9.72
N THR A 53 10.95 5.07 -8.65
CA THR A 53 9.95 6.15 -8.75
C THR A 53 10.58 7.52 -8.67
N HIS A 54 9.89 8.55 -9.16
CA HIS A 54 10.32 9.93 -8.99
C HIS A 54 9.95 10.45 -7.60
N MET A 55 10.93 10.96 -6.86
CA MET A 55 10.74 11.52 -5.51
C MET A 55 11.47 12.87 -5.40
N PRO A 56 10.88 13.87 -4.72
CA PRO A 56 11.61 15.04 -4.26
C PRO A 56 12.81 14.63 -3.39
N GLN A 57 13.86 15.46 -3.39
CA GLN A 57 15.13 15.15 -2.70
C GLN A 57 14.94 14.82 -1.22
N GLU A 58 14.11 15.58 -0.50
CA GLU A 58 13.83 15.33 0.93
C GLU A 58 13.12 13.99 1.16
N VAL A 59 12.18 13.61 0.29
CA VAL A 59 11.50 12.31 0.34
C VAL A 59 12.48 11.19 0.05
N ARG A 60 13.38 11.38 -0.93
CA ARG A 60 14.42 10.40 -1.28
C ARG A 60 15.44 10.20 -0.15
N LYS A 61 15.81 11.27 0.55
CA LYS A 61 16.68 11.20 1.73
C LYS A 61 16.02 10.42 2.86
N ALA A 62 14.72 10.65 3.11
CA ALA A 62 13.96 9.88 4.09
C ALA A 62 13.86 8.40 3.70
N PHE A 63 13.60 8.09 2.43
CA PHE A 63 13.58 6.71 1.92
C PHE A 63 14.92 6.00 2.11
N GLY A 64 16.04 6.68 1.85
CA GLY A 64 17.38 6.10 2.03
C GLY A 64 17.68 5.65 3.46
N LYS A 65 17.07 6.29 4.47
CA LYS A 65 17.22 5.91 5.88
C LYS A 65 16.52 4.59 6.24
N LEU A 66 15.58 4.13 5.42
CA LEU A 66 14.86 2.87 5.65
C LEU A 66 15.71 1.63 5.34
N GLY A 67 16.87 1.79 4.70
CA GLY A 67 17.76 0.66 4.38
C GLY A 67 17.21 -0.33 3.36
N VAL A 68 16.13 0.03 2.64
CA VAL A 68 15.52 -0.85 1.62
C VAL A 68 16.53 -1.12 0.51
N PRO A 69 16.86 -2.39 0.21
CA PRO A 69 17.83 -2.73 -0.82
C PRO A 69 17.32 -2.31 -2.20
N ARG A 70 18.26 -2.00 -3.10
CA ARG A 70 17.93 -1.73 -4.49
C ARG A 70 17.43 -3.00 -5.18
N PRO A 71 16.49 -2.91 -6.15
CA PRO A 71 15.98 -4.07 -6.88
C PRO A 71 17.06 -4.96 -7.50
N GLU A 72 18.18 -4.36 -7.94
CA GLU A 72 19.29 -5.08 -8.59
C GLU A 72 20.11 -5.92 -7.59
N LYS A 73 19.96 -5.65 -6.29
CA LYS A 73 20.59 -6.41 -5.20
C LYS A 73 19.68 -7.50 -4.64
N ALA A 74 18.45 -7.63 -5.16
CA ALA A 74 17.55 -8.69 -4.76
C ALA A 74 17.93 -10.00 -5.45
N PHE A 75 17.75 -11.12 -4.75
CA PHE A 75 17.99 -12.46 -5.29
C PHE A 75 17.07 -12.79 -6.47
N VAL A 76 15.88 -12.17 -6.51
CA VAL A 76 14.87 -12.36 -7.56
C VAL A 76 14.74 -11.09 -8.37
N SER A 77 14.71 -11.21 -9.71
CA SER A 77 14.44 -10.09 -10.59
C SER A 77 12.98 -9.65 -10.46
N TYR A 78 12.78 -8.36 -10.23
CA TYR A 78 11.43 -7.79 -10.20
C TYR A 78 10.90 -7.61 -11.63
N PRO A 79 9.66 -8.02 -11.93
CA PRO A 79 8.93 -7.54 -13.10
C PRO A 79 8.85 -6.01 -13.11
N SER A 80 8.44 -5.43 -14.25
CA SER A 80 8.13 -4.00 -14.26
C SER A 80 7.04 -3.69 -13.24
N ALA A 81 7.13 -2.50 -12.61
CA ALA A 81 6.19 -2.10 -11.57
C ALA A 81 4.75 -2.10 -12.11
N GLN A 82 4.55 -1.72 -13.37
CA GLN A 82 3.25 -1.70 -14.04
C GLN A 82 2.65 -3.10 -14.17
N ILE A 83 3.43 -4.09 -14.63
CA ILE A 83 2.95 -5.47 -14.77
C ILE A 83 2.61 -6.04 -13.39
N LEU A 84 3.47 -5.83 -12.40
CA LEU A 84 3.23 -6.36 -11.07
C LEU A 84 2.02 -5.70 -10.39
N PHE A 85 1.85 -4.39 -10.57
CA PHE A 85 0.68 -3.68 -10.05
C PHE A 85 -0.62 -4.16 -10.70
N GLN A 86 -0.61 -4.43 -12.02
CA GLN A 86 -1.75 -5.05 -12.69
C GLN A 86 -2.05 -6.45 -12.16
N LYS A 87 -1.03 -7.26 -11.89
CA LYS A 87 -1.21 -8.60 -11.28
C LYS A 87 -1.80 -8.54 -9.87
N MET A 88 -1.47 -7.49 -9.12
CA MET A 88 -2.02 -7.27 -7.77
C MET A 88 -3.45 -6.71 -7.78
N ASP A 89 -3.99 -6.26 -8.94
CA ASP A 89 -5.30 -5.58 -8.98
C ASP A 89 -6.43 -6.44 -8.41
N GLU A 90 -6.53 -7.70 -8.83
CA GLU A 90 -7.57 -8.62 -8.36
C GLU A 90 -7.43 -8.92 -6.86
N VAL A 91 -6.21 -9.19 -6.41
CA VAL A 91 -5.89 -9.47 -5.00
C VAL A 91 -6.24 -8.27 -4.12
N GLN A 92 -5.83 -7.07 -4.52
CA GLN A 92 -6.11 -5.83 -3.80
C GLN A 92 -7.62 -5.52 -3.79
N ARG A 93 -8.33 -5.74 -4.90
CA ARG A 93 -9.80 -5.56 -4.97
C ARG A 93 -10.53 -6.55 -4.07
N GLN A 94 -10.10 -7.80 -4.06
CA GLN A 94 -10.69 -8.82 -3.21
C GLN A 94 -10.48 -8.49 -1.73
N ALA A 95 -9.24 -8.12 -1.35
CA ALA A 95 -8.93 -7.68 0.01
C ALA A 95 -9.76 -6.46 0.42
N PHE A 96 -9.88 -5.47 -0.46
CA PHE A 96 -10.70 -4.28 -0.23
C PHE A 96 -12.18 -4.61 -0.04
N ARG A 97 -12.73 -5.49 -0.89
CA ARG A 97 -14.11 -5.99 -0.76
C ARG A 97 -14.29 -6.78 0.54
N THR A 98 -13.30 -7.56 0.97
CA THR A 98 -13.37 -8.27 2.24
C THR A 98 -13.47 -7.30 3.41
N LEU A 99 -12.63 -6.24 3.43
CA LEU A 99 -12.69 -5.20 4.45
C LEU A 99 -14.06 -4.49 4.47
N SER A 100 -14.59 -4.11 3.30
CA SER A 100 -15.91 -3.46 3.23
C SER A 100 -17.06 -4.39 3.61
N SER A 101 -17.05 -5.65 3.15
CA SER A 101 -18.11 -6.63 3.46
C SER A 101 -18.15 -7.04 4.92
N LYS A 102 -17.03 -6.90 5.64
CA LYS A 102 -16.92 -7.17 7.07
C LYS A 102 -17.25 -5.93 7.92
N GLY A 103 -17.64 -4.82 7.30
CA GLY A 103 -17.95 -3.58 8.00
C GLY A 103 -16.72 -2.93 8.64
N LEU A 104 -15.50 -3.20 8.16
CA LEU A 104 -14.27 -2.61 8.68
C LEU A 104 -13.93 -1.26 8.03
N ILE A 105 -14.70 -0.88 7.00
CA ILE A 105 -14.59 0.37 6.27
C ILE A 105 -15.98 0.98 6.15
N GLU A 106 -16.08 2.30 6.32
CA GLU A 106 -17.32 3.06 6.20
C GLU A 106 -17.81 3.13 4.75
N LEU A 107 -18.96 2.50 4.46
CA LEU A 107 -19.55 2.49 3.11
C LEU A 107 -19.95 3.89 2.63
N SER A 108 -20.45 4.74 3.53
CA SER A 108 -20.83 6.12 3.22
C SER A 108 -19.66 6.95 2.68
N GLN A 109 -18.45 6.69 3.19
CA GLN A 109 -17.24 7.36 2.72
C GLN A 109 -16.80 6.80 1.36
N LEU A 110 -16.98 5.50 1.12
CA LEU A 110 -16.65 4.87 -0.17
C LEU A 110 -17.46 5.46 -1.33
N GLU A 111 -18.74 5.75 -1.11
CA GLU A 111 -19.60 6.40 -2.11
C GLU A 111 -19.08 7.78 -2.51
N SER A 112 -18.42 8.49 -1.59
CA SER A 112 -17.74 9.77 -1.85
C SER A 112 -16.32 9.61 -2.45
N GLY A 113 -15.88 8.39 -2.73
CA GLY A 113 -14.56 8.09 -3.27
C GLY A 113 -13.43 8.06 -2.24
N ASN A 114 -13.77 8.03 -0.94
CA ASN A 114 -12.85 8.06 0.18
C ASN A 114 -12.91 6.77 0.99
N VAL A 115 -11.84 6.44 1.71
CA VAL A 115 -11.79 5.23 2.54
C VAL A 115 -11.53 5.61 3.98
N ALA A 116 -12.51 5.38 4.85
CA ALA A 116 -12.36 5.53 6.29
C ALA A 116 -12.52 4.18 6.98
N PRO A 117 -11.71 3.86 8.00
CA PRO A 117 -12.02 2.76 8.90
C PRO A 117 -13.32 3.07 9.65
N SER A 118 -14.16 2.04 9.85
CA SER A 118 -15.23 2.08 10.84
C SER A 118 -14.65 2.10 12.26
N GLU A 119 -15.50 2.19 13.29
CA GLU A 119 -15.04 2.08 14.67
C GLU A 119 -14.36 0.74 14.93
N GLU A 120 -15.00 -0.37 14.54
CA GLU A 120 -14.44 -1.72 14.65
C GLU A 120 -13.18 -1.87 13.80
N GLY A 121 -13.20 -1.32 12.59
CA GLY A 121 -12.04 -1.32 11.70
C GLY A 121 -10.85 -0.59 12.32
N ARG A 122 -11.08 0.57 12.95
CA ARG A 122 -10.02 1.38 13.57
C ARG A 122 -9.34 0.61 14.71
N THR A 123 -10.14 0.01 15.59
CA THR A 123 -9.63 -0.82 16.69
C THR A 123 -8.82 -1.99 16.14
N LEU A 124 -9.39 -2.76 15.21
CA LEU A 124 -8.70 -3.92 14.63
C LEU A 124 -7.39 -3.53 13.93
N PHE A 125 -7.40 -2.45 13.16
CA PHE A 125 -6.22 -2.02 12.41
C PHE A 125 -5.10 -1.55 13.34
N GLN A 126 -5.43 -0.80 14.40
CA GLN A 126 -4.45 -0.25 15.32
C GLN A 126 -3.93 -1.28 16.33
N GLU A 127 -4.82 -2.11 16.86
CA GLU A 127 -4.54 -3.00 17.98
C GLU A 127 -4.14 -4.40 17.54
N GLU A 128 -4.50 -4.85 16.34
CA GLU A 128 -4.11 -6.18 15.86
C GLU A 128 -3.20 -6.11 14.64
N PHE A 129 -3.64 -5.45 13.57
CA PHE A 129 -2.91 -5.51 12.31
C PHE A 129 -1.56 -4.82 12.40
N LEU A 130 -1.50 -3.63 13.03
CA LEU A 130 -0.23 -2.98 13.23
C LEU A 130 0.68 -3.77 14.16
N LEU A 131 0.15 -4.47 15.17
CA LEU A 131 0.99 -5.27 16.07
C LEU A 131 1.78 -6.38 15.36
N ILE A 132 1.18 -6.97 14.33
CA ILE A 132 1.82 -8.03 13.54
C ILE A 132 2.67 -7.52 12.37
N PHE A 133 2.75 -6.20 12.13
CA PHE A 133 3.74 -5.67 11.20
C PHE A 133 5.13 -5.81 11.80
N SER A 134 6.06 -6.33 11.00
CA SER A 134 7.50 -6.24 11.29
C SER A 134 7.94 -4.78 11.38
N ASP A 135 9.06 -4.53 12.07
CA ASP A 135 9.62 -3.18 12.19
C ASP A 135 9.86 -2.51 10.84
N SER A 136 10.34 -3.30 9.86
CA SER A 136 10.54 -2.84 8.48
C SER A 136 9.22 -2.40 7.83
N GLU A 137 8.16 -3.21 7.94
CA GLU A 137 6.85 -2.87 7.39
C GLU A 137 6.25 -1.64 8.05
N ARG A 138 6.42 -1.48 9.37
CA ARG A 138 5.95 -0.27 10.08
C ARG A 138 6.69 0.97 9.60
N GLN A 139 8.00 0.90 9.45
CA GLN A 139 8.81 2.02 8.97
C GLN A 139 8.47 2.38 7.52
N ILE A 140 8.32 1.39 6.63
CA ILE A 140 7.93 1.58 5.23
C ILE A 140 6.50 2.13 5.15
N GLY A 141 5.54 1.55 5.88
CA GLY A 141 4.16 2.01 5.93
C GLY A 141 4.06 3.46 6.42
N ALA A 142 4.77 3.80 7.50
CA ALA A 142 4.82 5.16 8.01
C ALA A 142 5.45 6.13 7.01
N PHE A 143 6.50 5.73 6.29
CA PHE A 143 7.08 6.51 5.21
C PHE A 143 6.08 6.73 4.07
N LEU A 144 5.36 5.68 3.66
CA LEU A 144 4.38 5.75 2.57
C LEU A 144 3.27 6.74 2.89
N VAL A 145 2.68 6.63 4.08
CA VAL A 145 1.58 7.48 4.54
C VAL A 145 2.04 8.93 4.78
N ARG A 146 3.18 9.13 5.45
CA ARG A 146 3.57 10.47 5.93
C ARG A 146 4.41 11.28 4.95
N ARG A 147 5.12 10.62 4.02
CA ARG A 147 6.13 11.28 3.17
C ARG A 147 5.96 11.03 1.68
N TYR A 148 5.58 9.81 1.29
CA TYR A 148 5.53 9.45 -0.13
C TYR A 148 4.18 9.78 -0.80
N ALA A 149 3.09 9.35 -0.20
CA ALA A 149 1.72 9.55 -0.66
C ALA A 149 0.84 10.25 0.40
N PRO A 150 1.33 11.33 1.07
CA PRO A 150 0.57 12.02 2.09
C PRO A 150 -0.65 12.72 1.50
N GLU A 151 -1.58 13.12 2.38
CA GLU A 151 -2.80 13.81 1.98
C GLU A 151 -2.58 15.06 1.10
N THR A 152 -1.48 15.78 1.31
CA THR A 152 -1.15 17.00 0.58
C THR A 152 -0.79 16.77 -0.89
N ARG A 153 -0.48 15.52 -1.25
CA ARG A 153 -0.08 15.14 -2.61
C ARG A 153 -1.27 14.57 -3.35
N SER A 154 -1.61 15.10 -4.52
CA SER A 154 -2.74 14.62 -5.31
C SER A 154 -2.51 13.22 -5.89
N ILE A 155 -3.60 12.50 -6.20
CA ILE A 155 -3.50 11.18 -6.83
C ILE A 155 -2.83 11.27 -8.22
N SER A 156 -3.05 12.36 -8.96
CA SER A 156 -2.43 12.61 -10.26
C SER A 156 -0.91 12.73 -10.16
N GLU A 157 -0.39 13.44 -9.15
CA GLU A 157 1.06 13.53 -8.91
C GLU A 157 1.66 12.18 -8.51
N ILE A 158 0.95 11.37 -7.73
CA ILE A 158 1.39 10.02 -7.37
C ILE A 158 1.47 9.15 -8.62
N ARG A 159 0.42 9.14 -9.46
CA ARG A 159 0.40 8.43 -10.75
C ARG A 159 1.54 8.86 -11.66
N GLN A 160 1.79 10.16 -11.80
CA GLN A 160 2.87 10.67 -12.64
C GLN A 160 4.24 10.21 -12.16
N SER A 161 4.47 10.22 -10.83
CA SER A 161 5.76 9.82 -10.27
C SER A 161 6.05 8.32 -10.29
N THR A 162 4.99 7.50 -10.36
CA THR A 162 5.07 6.05 -10.28
C THR A 162 4.89 5.37 -11.63
N GLY A 163 4.21 6.04 -12.56
CA GLY A 163 3.71 5.42 -13.79
C GLY A 163 2.65 4.34 -13.55
N LEU A 164 2.16 4.18 -12.32
CA LEU A 164 1.17 3.18 -11.95
C LEU A 164 -0.23 3.72 -12.25
N ARG A 165 -0.99 2.95 -13.02
CA ARG A 165 -2.40 3.22 -13.32
C ARG A 165 -3.15 1.91 -13.34
N ARG A 166 -4.37 1.93 -12.83
CA ARG A 166 -5.30 0.82 -13.06
C ARG A 166 -5.99 1.04 -14.38
N LEU A 167 -6.13 -0.04 -15.15
CA LEU A 167 -7.05 -0.04 -16.29
C LEU A 167 -8.46 -0.04 -15.69
N VAL A 168 -9.26 0.95 -16.06
CA VAL A 168 -10.70 0.91 -15.77
C VAL A 168 -11.25 -0.26 -16.61
N ARG A 169 -11.77 -1.28 -15.93
CA ARG A 169 -12.53 -2.36 -16.55
C ARG A 169 -14.01 -2.09 -16.33
#